data_AF-A0A7J9HCV7-F1
#
_entry.id   AF-A0A7J9HCV7-F1
#
_cell.length_a   1.000
_cell.length_b   1.000
_cell.length_c   1.000
_cell.angle_alpha   90.00
_cell.angle_beta   90.00
_cell.angle_gamma   90.00
#
_symmetry.space_group_name_H-M   'P 1'
#
loop_
_entity.id
_entity.type
_entity.pdbx_description
1 polymer ?
#
loop_
_entity_poly.entity_id
_entity_poly.type
_entity_poly.pdbx_seq_one_letter_code
_entity_poly.pdbx_strand_id
1 'polypeptide(L)'
;DDDSPFNYGIYTRAIESEIVSSNVFFSKFCYCLWWGLQNLSTLGQGLETSTYPGEVLFSIAIAIFGLILFALLIGNMQTYLQSLTVRLEEMRIKRRDSEQWMHHRALPEDLKERVRRYDQYKWLETRGVDEENLVQSLPKDLRRDIKRHLCLNLVRRVPLFANMDERLLDAICERLKPSLYTEHTYIVREGDPVNEMLFVIRGRLESVTTDGGRSGFFNRGLLKEGDFCGEELLTWALDPKAGSNLPLSTRTVMALTEVEAFALEAEELKFVSSQFRRLHSRQVQHTFRFYSQQWRTWAACFIQTAWRKYAKRKHAELRRKEEEEELDYYDDDDDDDDQQALIGQTGSSTEQHSIRATIFASRFAANLRGHRGRGSTSSKSLLKVSKPTDPDFTDLDNR
;
A
#
# COMPACT_ATOMS: atom_id res chain seq x y z
N ASP A 1 -28.52 -12.76 95.64
CA ASP A 1 -27.65 -12.76 94.45
C ASP A 1 -28.53 -12.66 93.22
N ASP A 2 -28.92 -11.45 92.84
CA ASP A 2 -29.80 -11.21 91.69
C ASP A 2 -29.49 -9.85 91.04
N ASP A 3 -28.20 -9.56 90.84
CA ASP A 3 -27.71 -8.35 90.17
C ASP A 3 -26.84 -8.72 88.96
N SER A 4 -27.37 -9.58 88.08
CA SER A 4 -26.81 -9.68 86.73
C SER A 4 -27.30 -8.47 85.93
N PRO A 5 -26.41 -7.59 85.43
CA PRO A 5 -26.81 -6.42 84.66
C PRO A 5 -27.69 -6.83 83.47
N PHE A 6 -28.78 -6.10 83.25
CA PHE A 6 -29.70 -6.36 82.14
C PHE A 6 -28.93 -6.37 80.81
N ASN A 7 -29.06 -7.44 80.03
CA ASN A 7 -28.35 -7.57 78.76
C ASN A 7 -29.06 -6.74 77.68
N TYR A 8 -28.52 -5.55 77.41
CA TYR A 8 -29.00 -4.61 76.40
C TYR A 8 -28.64 -5.00 74.95
N GLY A 9 -27.96 -6.14 74.74
CA GLY A 9 -27.67 -6.71 73.42
C GLY A 9 -27.04 -5.70 72.46
N ILE A 10 -27.66 -5.50 71.28
CA ILE A 10 -27.20 -4.56 70.24
C ILE A 10 -27.13 -3.10 70.70
N TYR A 11 -27.81 -2.74 71.80
CA TYR A 11 -27.84 -1.38 72.35
C TYR A 11 -26.79 -1.13 73.42
N THR A 12 -26.08 -2.15 73.89
CA THR A 12 -25.08 -2.06 74.99
C THR A 12 -24.05 -0.97 74.71
N ARG A 13 -23.46 -0.95 73.50
CA ARG A 13 -22.46 0.07 73.10
C ARG A 13 -23.02 1.50 73.07
N ALA A 14 -24.31 1.68 72.81
CA ALA A 14 -24.93 3.00 72.80
C ALA A 14 -25.17 3.54 74.21
N ILE A 15 -25.37 2.64 75.18
CA ILE A 15 -25.55 2.97 76.60
C ILE A 15 -24.19 3.25 77.25
N GLU A 16 -23.18 2.42 76.98
CA GLU A 16 -21.81 2.60 77.50
C GLU A 16 -21.15 3.89 77.00
N SER A 17 -21.49 4.35 75.80
CA SER A 17 -20.97 5.60 75.23
C SER A 17 -21.71 6.86 75.69
N GLU A 18 -22.70 6.74 76.58
CA GLU A 18 -23.58 7.82 77.09
C GLU A 18 -24.24 8.68 76.00
N ILE A 19 -24.23 8.23 74.75
CA ILE A 19 -24.72 8.99 73.58
C ILE A 19 -26.24 9.21 73.67
N VAL A 20 -26.95 8.32 74.36
CA VAL A 20 -28.40 8.40 74.61
C VAL A 20 -28.73 9.61 75.51
N SER A 21 -27.88 9.89 76.49
CA SER A 21 -28.03 10.97 77.48
C SER A 21 -27.55 12.34 76.97
N SER A 22 -26.71 12.38 75.94
CA SER A 22 -26.20 13.63 75.35
C SER A 22 -27.30 14.45 74.65
N ASN A 23 -27.36 15.77 74.87
CA ASN A 23 -28.32 16.66 74.18
C ASN A 23 -27.80 17.22 72.84
N VAL A 24 -26.58 16.86 72.43
CA VAL A 24 -25.97 17.38 71.20
C VAL A 24 -26.41 16.57 69.99
N PHE A 25 -27.32 17.12 69.17
CA PHE A 25 -27.90 16.46 68.00
C PHE A 25 -26.84 15.91 67.02
N PHE A 26 -25.81 16.69 66.70
CA PHE A 26 -24.78 16.29 65.74
C PHE A 26 -24.02 15.03 66.18
N SER A 27 -23.74 14.91 67.48
CA SER A 27 -23.06 13.75 68.06
C SER A 27 -23.93 12.48 67.97
N LYS A 28 -25.23 12.61 68.28
CA LYS A 28 -26.22 11.53 68.12
C LYS A 28 -26.33 11.09 66.65
N PHE A 29 -26.43 12.04 65.72
CA PHE A 29 -26.52 11.74 64.30
C PHE A 29 -25.28 11.00 63.77
N CYS A 30 -24.07 11.49 64.07
CA CYS A 30 -22.82 10.84 63.64
C CYS A 30 -22.68 9.42 64.20
N TYR A 31 -23.07 9.20 65.47
CA TYR A 31 -23.06 7.86 66.07
C TYR A 31 -24.04 6.91 65.37
N CYS A 32 -25.29 7.34 65.15
CA CYS A 32 -26.28 6.53 64.45
C CYS A 32 -25.88 6.24 62.99
N LEU A 33 -25.29 7.22 62.30
CA LEU A 33 -24.80 7.05 60.93
C LEU A 33 -23.63 6.06 60.87
N TRP A 34 -22.67 6.18 61.79
CA TRP A 34 -21.56 5.24 61.92
C TRP A 34 -22.06 3.82 62.23
N TRP A 35 -22.96 3.67 63.20
CA TRP A 35 -23.56 2.38 63.57
C TRP A 35 -24.30 1.75 62.38
N GLY A 36 -25.06 2.55 61.61
CA GLY A 36 -25.72 2.09 60.39
C GLY A 36 -24.72 1.66 59.32
N LEU A 37 -23.70 2.47 59.04
CA LEU A 37 -22.68 2.19 58.03
C LEU A 37 -21.85 0.94 58.39
N GLN A 38 -21.53 0.76 59.67
CA GLN A 38 -20.79 -0.40 60.18
C GLN A 38 -21.55 -1.71 59.95
N ASN A 39 -22.87 -1.72 60.20
CA ASN A 39 -23.70 -2.90 59.99
C ASN A 39 -24.05 -3.14 58.51
N LEU A 40 -24.13 -2.08 57.71
CA LEU A 40 -24.40 -2.17 56.28
C LEU A 40 -23.20 -2.65 55.46
N SER A 41 -21.99 -2.26 55.86
CA SER A 41 -20.75 -2.52 55.12
C SER A 41 -20.18 -3.93 55.30
N THR A 42 -20.82 -4.78 56.12
CA THR A 42 -20.45 -6.16 56.53
C THR A 42 -19.05 -6.34 57.15
N LEU A 43 -18.11 -5.42 56.92
CA LEU A 43 -16.72 -5.42 57.38
C LEU A 43 -16.53 -5.09 58.87
N GLY A 44 -17.59 -4.68 59.56
CA GLY A 44 -17.57 -4.37 60.99
C GLY A 44 -18.75 -4.93 61.76
N GLN A 45 -19.43 -5.94 61.21
CA GLN A 45 -20.63 -6.49 61.82
C GLN A 45 -20.26 -7.29 63.09
N GLY A 46 -20.57 -6.70 64.24
CA GLY A 46 -20.33 -7.28 65.57
C GLY A 46 -21.59 -7.17 66.41
N LEU A 47 -22.72 -7.57 65.84
CA LEU A 47 -24.03 -7.55 66.50
C LEU A 47 -24.10 -8.70 67.50
N GLU A 48 -24.03 -8.36 68.79
CA GLU A 48 -24.27 -9.28 69.89
C GLU A 48 -25.74 -9.15 70.30
N THR A 49 -26.58 -10.08 69.87
CA THR A 49 -28.03 -10.03 70.15
C THR A 49 -28.35 -10.57 71.54
N SER A 50 -29.25 -9.92 72.27
CA SER A 50 -29.89 -10.52 73.45
C SER A 50 -30.88 -11.63 73.07
N THR A 51 -31.44 -12.34 74.05
CA THR A 51 -32.45 -13.41 73.83
C THR A 51 -33.82 -12.89 73.38
N TYR A 52 -33.96 -11.58 73.14
CA TYR A 52 -35.22 -10.95 72.76
C TYR A 52 -35.55 -11.17 71.26
N PRO A 53 -36.69 -11.80 70.93
CA PRO A 53 -37.01 -12.16 69.54
C PRO A 53 -37.07 -10.99 68.55
N GLY A 54 -37.53 -9.82 68.98
CA GLY A 54 -37.64 -8.63 68.11
C GLY A 54 -36.26 -8.06 67.71
N GLU A 55 -35.29 -8.14 68.62
CA GLU A 55 -33.91 -7.71 68.39
C GLU A 55 -33.19 -8.65 67.43
N VAL A 56 -33.40 -9.97 67.61
CA VAL A 56 -32.87 -11.00 66.72
C VAL A 56 -33.43 -10.84 65.30
N LEU A 57 -34.75 -10.65 65.15
CA LEU A 57 -35.37 -10.46 63.83
C LEU A 57 -34.88 -9.18 63.14
N PHE A 58 -34.75 -8.08 63.88
CA PHE A 58 -34.20 -6.82 63.35
C PHE A 58 -32.74 -6.96 62.91
N SER A 59 -31.92 -7.66 63.70
CA SER A 59 -30.52 -7.94 63.38
C SER A 59 -30.37 -8.83 62.14
N ILE A 60 -31.22 -9.84 61.99
CA ILE A 60 -31.29 -10.68 60.79
C ILE A 60 -31.66 -9.84 59.57
N ALA A 61 -32.67 -8.96 59.67
CA ALA A 61 -33.07 -8.11 58.57
C ALA A 61 -31.94 -7.18 58.11
N ILE A 62 -31.26 -6.48 59.05
CA ILE A 62 -30.11 -5.62 58.73
C ILE A 62 -28.99 -6.41 58.08
N ALA A 63 -28.69 -7.62 58.58
CA ALA A 63 -27.66 -8.48 58.00
C ALA A 63 -27.98 -8.86 56.55
N ILE A 64 -29.24 -9.23 56.27
CA ILE A 64 -29.70 -9.55 54.91
C ILE A 64 -29.60 -8.32 54.00
N PHE A 65 -30.06 -7.15 54.46
CA PHE A 65 -29.97 -5.90 53.68
C PHE A 65 -28.51 -5.50 53.39
N GLY A 66 -27.62 -5.60 54.39
CA GLY A 66 -26.19 -5.34 54.22
C GLY A 66 -25.54 -6.29 53.21
N LEU A 67 -25.86 -7.59 53.30
CA LEU A 67 -25.36 -8.60 52.36
C LEU A 67 -25.81 -8.32 50.92
N ILE A 68 -27.10 -8.00 50.72
CA ILE A 68 -27.65 -7.68 49.39
C ILE A 68 -26.99 -6.42 48.82
N LEU A 69 -26.86 -5.35 49.62
CA LEU A 69 -26.25 -4.10 49.16
C LEU A 69 -24.78 -4.28 48.82
N PHE A 70 -24.03 -5.04 49.62
CA PHE A 70 -22.63 -5.35 49.34
C PHE A 70 -22.46 -6.20 48.07
N ALA A 71 -23.31 -7.21 47.88
CA ALA A 71 -23.32 -8.03 46.66
C ALA A 71 -23.63 -7.18 45.41
N LEU A 72 -24.60 -6.25 45.49
CA LEU A 72 -24.91 -5.32 44.40
C LEU A 72 -23.75 -4.36 44.11
N LEU A 73 -23.08 -3.84 45.15
CA LEU A 73 -21.92 -2.98 44.98
C LEU A 73 -20.78 -3.73 44.27
N ILE A 74 -20.46 -4.95 44.70
CA ILE A 74 -19.44 -5.79 44.06
C ILE A 74 -19.84 -6.09 42.60
N GLY A 75 -21.08 -6.50 42.35
CA GLY A 75 -21.56 -6.81 40.99
C GLY A 75 -21.50 -5.61 40.05
N ASN A 76 -21.89 -4.43 40.52
CA ASN A 76 -21.80 -3.18 39.75
C ASN A 76 -20.34 -2.78 39.50
N MET A 77 -19.47 -2.85 40.51
CA MET A 77 -18.04 -2.58 40.35
C MET A 77 -17.37 -3.55 39.39
N GLN A 78 -17.70 -4.84 39.48
CA GLN A 78 -17.20 -5.86 38.56
C GLN A 78 -17.66 -5.56 37.13
N THR A 79 -18.93 -5.24 36.91
CA THR A 79 -19.47 -4.92 35.58
C THR A 79 -18.81 -3.66 35.01
N TYR A 80 -18.63 -2.63 35.84
CA TYR A 80 -17.93 -1.39 35.47
C TYR A 80 -16.47 -1.66 35.07
N LEU A 81 -15.71 -2.36 35.90
CA LEU A 81 -14.32 -2.71 35.59
C LEU A 81 -14.22 -3.59 34.34
N GLN A 82 -15.12 -4.56 34.18
CA GLN A 82 -15.20 -5.38 32.98
C GLN A 82 -15.39 -4.50 31.74
N SER A 83 -16.36 -3.57 31.77
CA SER A 83 -16.65 -2.67 30.64
C SER A 83 -15.45 -1.82 30.20
N LEU A 84 -14.58 -1.41 31.15
CA LEU A 84 -13.34 -0.70 30.84
C LEU A 84 -12.28 -1.62 30.22
N THR A 85 -12.24 -2.88 30.65
CA THR A 85 -11.21 -3.84 30.23
C THR A 85 -11.53 -4.65 28.98
N VAL A 86 -12.80 -4.68 28.51
CA VAL A 86 -13.23 -5.54 27.38
C VAL A 86 -12.32 -5.38 26.17
N ARG A 87 -12.04 -4.14 25.74
CA ARG A 87 -11.23 -3.88 24.54
C ARG A 87 -9.77 -4.32 24.68
N LEU A 88 -9.20 -4.15 25.87
CA LEU A 88 -7.83 -4.59 26.16
C LEU A 88 -7.75 -6.12 26.20
N GLU A 89 -8.76 -6.79 26.76
CA GLU A 89 -8.78 -8.24 26.83
C GLU A 89 -9.07 -8.88 25.46
N GLU A 90 -9.99 -8.32 24.66
CA GLU A 90 -10.20 -8.72 23.26
C GLU A 90 -8.88 -8.72 22.48
N MET A 91 -8.07 -7.68 22.68
CA MET A 91 -6.75 -7.56 22.09
C MET A 91 -5.74 -8.58 22.60
N ARG A 92 -5.70 -8.76 23.92
CA ARG A 92 -4.81 -9.71 24.56
C ARG A 92 -5.10 -11.14 24.10
N ILE A 93 -6.38 -11.48 23.94
CA ILE A 93 -6.84 -12.77 23.41
C ILE A 93 -6.40 -12.92 21.95
N LYS A 94 -6.74 -11.97 21.06
CA LYS A 94 -6.34 -12.03 19.64
C LYS A 94 -4.83 -12.19 19.47
N ARG A 95 -4.03 -11.45 20.24
CA ARG A 95 -2.57 -11.55 20.22
C ARG A 95 -2.10 -12.94 20.68
N ARG A 96 -2.67 -13.47 21.76
CA ARG A 96 -2.34 -14.82 22.27
C ARG A 96 -2.66 -15.90 21.22
N ASP A 97 -3.82 -15.80 20.59
CA ASP A 97 -4.27 -16.75 19.58
C ASP A 97 -3.36 -16.72 18.33
N SER A 98 -2.98 -15.51 17.88
CA SER A 98 -2.01 -15.31 16.79
C SER A 98 -0.66 -15.96 17.13
N GLU A 99 -0.10 -15.71 18.33
CA GLU A 99 1.17 -16.32 18.76
C GLU A 99 1.09 -17.85 18.87
N GLN A 100 0.01 -18.39 19.44
CA GLN A 100 -0.19 -19.84 19.52
C GLN A 100 -0.29 -20.48 18.14
N TRP A 101 -1.02 -19.84 17.22
CA TRP A 101 -1.10 -20.29 15.83
C TRP A 101 0.28 -20.26 15.16
N MET A 102 1.04 -19.17 15.29
CA MET A 102 2.38 -19.05 14.71
C MET A 102 3.35 -20.10 15.28
N HIS A 103 3.27 -20.37 16.59
CA HIS A 103 4.08 -21.39 17.24
C HIS A 103 3.73 -22.79 16.72
N HIS A 104 2.43 -23.11 16.63
CA HIS A 104 1.98 -24.42 16.15
C HIS A 104 2.38 -24.66 14.68
N ARG A 105 2.41 -23.61 13.84
CA ARG A 105 2.84 -23.71 12.44
C ARG A 105 4.37 -23.65 12.26
N ALA A 106 5.13 -23.55 13.36
CA ALA A 106 6.59 -23.48 13.36
C ALA A 106 7.14 -22.40 12.40
N LEU A 107 6.54 -21.21 12.40
CA LEU A 107 7.00 -20.12 11.55
C LEU A 107 8.45 -19.69 11.91
N PRO A 108 9.28 -19.31 10.93
CA PRO A 108 10.55 -18.61 11.16
C PRO A 108 10.37 -17.33 11.99
N GLU A 109 11.35 -16.98 12.83
CA GLU A 109 11.27 -15.78 13.67
C GLU A 109 11.10 -14.49 12.86
N ASP A 110 11.76 -14.37 11.70
CA ASP A 110 11.58 -13.21 10.81
C ASP A 110 10.13 -13.02 10.37
N LEU A 111 9.40 -14.11 10.10
CA LEU A 111 7.98 -14.05 9.75
C LEU A 111 7.11 -13.73 10.96
N LYS A 112 7.43 -14.28 12.14
CA LYS A 112 6.72 -13.95 13.39
C LYS A 112 6.85 -12.47 13.73
N GLU A 113 8.05 -11.90 13.63
CA GLU A 113 8.27 -10.48 13.86
C GLU A 113 7.49 -9.59 12.88
N ARG A 114 7.42 -9.98 11.61
CA ARG A 114 6.62 -9.27 10.61
C ARG A 114 5.11 -9.32 10.94
N VAL A 115 4.59 -10.48 11.35
CA VAL A 115 3.20 -10.62 11.78
C VAL A 115 2.92 -9.77 13.03
N ARG A 116 3.79 -9.82 14.05
CA ARG A 116 3.68 -9.00 15.26
C ARG A 116 3.65 -7.49 14.94
N ARG A 117 4.52 -7.04 14.03
CA ARG A 117 4.56 -5.63 13.59
C ARG A 117 3.26 -5.23 12.90
N TYR A 118 2.75 -6.07 12.01
CA TYR A 118 1.47 -5.85 11.34
C TYR A 118 0.29 -5.80 12.32
N ASP A 119 0.19 -6.76 13.24
CA ASP A 119 -0.89 -6.78 14.25
C ASP A 119 -0.84 -5.55 15.16
N GLN A 120 0.38 -5.11 15.55
CA GLN A 120 0.57 -3.89 16.33
C GLN A 120 0.15 -2.64 15.54
N TYR A 121 0.57 -2.51 14.29
CA TYR A 121 0.20 -1.38 13.43
C TYR A 121 -1.32 -1.33 13.21
N LYS A 122 -1.92 -2.45 12.81
CA LYS A 122 -3.37 -2.59 12.60
C LYS A 122 -4.15 -2.16 13.84
N TRP A 123 -3.69 -2.52 15.04
CA TRP A 123 -4.33 -2.08 16.29
C TRP A 123 -4.18 -0.59 16.56
N LEU A 124 -3.01 -0.02 16.34
CA LEU A 124 -2.79 1.41 16.55
C LEU A 124 -3.69 2.26 15.66
N GLU A 125 -3.89 1.82 14.41
CA GLU A 125 -4.70 2.52 13.43
C GLU A 125 -6.20 2.29 13.65
N THR A 126 -6.67 1.03 13.71
CA THR A 126 -8.11 0.75 13.77
C THR A 126 -8.68 0.68 15.19
N ARG A 127 -7.83 0.66 16.22
CA ARG A 127 -8.21 0.39 17.64
C ARG A 127 -9.07 -0.87 17.77
N GLY A 128 -8.83 -1.85 16.89
CA GLY A 128 -9.51 -3.14 16.83
C GLY A 128 -10.94 -3.08 16.35
N VAL A 129 -11.36 -1.94 15.80
CA VAL A 129 -12.56 -1.86 14.99
C VAL A 129 -12.28 -2.53 13.65
N ASP A 130 -13.21 -3.38 13.24
CA ASP A 130 -13.22 -3.95 11.90
C ASP A 130 -14.08 -3.04 11.01
N GLU A 131 -13.43 -2.19 10.24
CA GLU A 131 -14.08 -1.15 9.43
C GLU A 131 -15.07 -1.74 8.41
N GLU A 132 -14.71 -2.86 7.78
CA GLU A 132 -15.58 -3.51 6.80
C GLU A 132 -16.84 -4.06 7.47
N ASN A 133 -16.69 -4.78 8.59
CA ASN A 133 -17.84 -5.29 9.33
C ASN A 133 -18.72 -4.17 9.92
N LEU A 134 -18.11 -3.08 10.40
CA LEU A 134 -18.84 -1.90 10.87
C LEU A 134 -19.68 -1.29 9.75
N VAL A 135 -19.08 -1.05 8.58
CA VAL A 135 -19.76 -0.46 7.43
C VAL A 135 -20.81 -1.40 6.85
N GLN A 136 -20.59 -2.72 6.88
CA GLN A 136 -21.56 -3.73 6.45
C GLN A 136 -22.79 -3.82 7.37
N SER A 137 -22.63 -3.55 8.67
CA SER A 137 -23.74 -3.52 9.63
C SER A 137 -24.72 -2.37 9.40
N LEU A 138 -24.31 -1.34 8.65
CA LEU A 138 -25.14 -0.17 8.35
C LEU A 138 -26.11 -0.44 7.19
N PRO A 139 -27.27 0.25 7.17
CA PRO A 139 -28.16 0.27 6.01
C PRO A 139 -27.42 0.65 4.72
N LYS A 140 -27.88 0.11 3.58
CA LYS A 140 -27.23 0.25 2.27
C LYS A 140 -26.97 1.71 1.88
N ASP A 141 -27.91 2.61 2.17
CA ASP A 141 -27.80 4.03 1.82
C ASP A 141 -26.66 4.71 2.57
N LEU A 142 -26.59 4.51 3.90
CA LEU A 142 -25.49 5.05 4.72
C LEU A 142 -24.14 4.45 4.33
N ARG A 143 -24.09 3.14 4.08
CA ARG A 143 -22.86 2.49 3.60
C ARG A 143 -22.35 3.13 2.31
N ARG A 144 -23.24 3.40 1.35
CA ARG A 144 -22.88 4.04 0.09
C ARG A 144 -22.35 5.45 0.30
N ASP A 145 -23.01 6.25 1.14
CA ASP A 145 -22.60 7.63 1.40
C ASP A 145 -21.22 7.69 2.10
N ILE A 146 -20.98 6.80 3.07
CA ILE A 146 -19.67 6.69 3.75
C ILE A 146 -18.58 6.28 2.76
N LYS A 147 -18.78 5.19 2.01
CA LYS A 147 -17.78 4.73 1.02
C LYS A 147 -17.51 5.79 -0.05
N ARG A 148 -18.54 6.48 -0.52
CA ARG A 148 -18.40 7.60 -1.47
C ARG A 148 -17.58 8.74 -0.85
N HIS A 149 -17.85 9.12 0.39
CA HIS A 149 -17.11 10.20 1.07
C HIS A 149 -15.62 9.88 1.21
N LEU A 150 -15.29 8.64 1.58
CA LEU A 150 -13.91 8.20 1.79
C LEU A 150 -13.13 8.04 0.48
N CYS A 151 -13.76 7.48 -0.55
CA CYS A 151 -13.04 7.00 -1.73
C CYS A 151 -13.13 7.93 -2.95
N LEU A 152 -14.17 8.75 -3.10
CA LEU A 152 -14.46 9.46 -4.35
C LEU A 152 -13.29 10.36 -4.82
N ASN A 153 -12.66 11.06 -3.89
CA ASN A 153 -11.53 11.93 -4.20
C ASN A 153 -10.30 11.14 -4.68
N LEU A 154 -10.09 9.94 -4.15
CA LEU A 154 -8.98 9.06 -4.56
C LEU A 154 -9.25 8.46 -5.94
N VAL A 155 -10.47 7.98 -6.18
CA VAL A 155 -10.86 7.40 -7.48
C VAL A 155 -10.77 8.46 -8.59
N ARG A 156 -11.25 9.68 -8.35
CA ARG A 156 -11.18 10.78 -9.34
C ARG A 156 -9.75 11.22 -9.69
N ARG A 157 -8.76 10.97 -8.83
CA ARG A 157 -7.35 11.27 -9.14
C ARG A 157 -6.81 10.35 -10.23
N VAL A 158 -7.38 9.15 -10.39
CA VAL A 158 -7.05 8.29 -11.52
C VAL A 158 -7.59 8.94 -12.78
N PRO A 159 -6.74 9.32 -13.73
CA PRO A 159 -7.17 10.08 -14.90
C PRO A 159 -8.19 9.35 -15.78
N LEU A 160 -8.18 8.02 -15.72
CA LEU A 160 -9.17 7.16 -16.37
C LEU A 160 -10.59 7.37 -15.81
N PHE A 161 -10.69 7.57 -14.51
CA PHE A 161 -11.98 7.70 -13.80
C PHE A 161 -12.44 9.15 -13.68
N ALA A 162 -11.54 10.13 -13.83
CA ALA A 162 -11.85 11.55 -13.68
C ALA A 162 -13.03 12.03 -14.56
N ASN A 163 -13.16 11.49 -15.77
CA ASN A 163 -14.20 11.88 -16.75
C ASN A 163 -15.35 10.87 -16.85
N MET A 164 -15.46 9.95 -15.89
CA MET A 164 -16.50 8.91 -15.89
C MET A 164 -17.78 9.38 -15.20
N ASP A 165 -18.89 8.70 -15.52
CA ASP A 165 -20.18 8.99 -14.91
C ASP A 165 -20.15 8.76 -13.40
N GLU A 166 -20.84 9.63 -12.65
CA GLU A 166 -20.99 9.52 -11.18
C GLU A 166 -21.48 8.14 -10.73
N ARG A 167 -22.36 7.50 -11.53
CA ARG A 167 -22.87 6.15 -11.23
C ARG A 167 -21.78 5.08 -11.30
N LEU A 168 -20.83 5.23 -12.23
CA LEU A 168 -19.69 4.32 -12.34
C LEU A 168 -18.70 4.57 -11.19
N LEU A 169 -18.42 5.84 -10.87
CA LEU A 169 -17.60 6.20 -9.72
C LEU A 169 -18.16 5.65 -8.41
N ASP A 170 -19.48 5.75 -8.21
CA ASP A 170 -20.16 5.16 -7.05
C ASP A 170 -20.00 3.64 -7.00
N ALA A 171 -20.17 2.97 -8.15
CA ALA A 171 -20.03 1.52 -8.23
C ALA A 171 -18.61 1.03 -7.92
N ILE A 172 -17.59 1.81 -8.27
CA ILE A 172 -16.18 1.57 -7.90
C ILE A 172 -15.99 1.83 -6.40
N CYS A 173 -16.49 2.96 -5.88
CA CYS A 173 -16.34 3.31 -4.47
C CYS A 173 -16.97 2.27 -3.54
N GLU A 174 -18.10 1.67 -3.93
CA GLU A 174 -18.77 0.62 -3.14
C GLU A 174 -17.93 -0.66 -3.00
N ARG A 175 -17.06 -0.94 -3.98
CA ARG A 175 -16.23 -2.16 -4.09
C ARG A 175 -14.82 -2.03 -3.52
N LEU A 176 -14.39 -0.81 -3.22
CA LEU A 176 -13.11 -0.60 -2.55
C LEU A 176 -13.15 -1.18 -1.13
N LYS A 177 -12.04 -1.82 -0.76
CA LYS A 177 -11.79 -2.38 0.58
C LYS A 177 -10.55 -1.73 1.18
N PRO A 178 -10.53 -1.40 2.48
CA PRO A 178 -9.35 -0.86 3.14
C PRO A 178 -8.26 -1.94 3.20
N SER A 179 -7.01 -1.52 2.98
CA SER A 179 -5.83 -2.37 3.04
C SER A 179 -4.70 -1.64 3.76
N LEU A 180 -3.98 -2.39 4.60
CA LEU A 180 -2.89 -1.89 5.44
C LEU A 180 -1.62 -2.66 5.10
N TYR A 181 -0.52 -1.94 4.92
CA TYR A 181 0.79 -2.54 4.65
C TYR A 181 1.83 -1.97 5.60
N THR A 182 2.68 -2.85 6.14
CA THR A 182 3.78 -2.42 6.99
C THR A 182 5.02 -2.00 6.22
N GLU A 183 5.90 -1.26 6.87
CA GLU A 183 7.17 -0.85 6.28
C GLU A 183 7.98 -2.07 5.76
N HIS A 184 8.63 -1.88 4.60
CA HIS A 184 9.43 -2.86 3.87
C HIS A 184 8.66 -4.10 3.41
N THR A 185 7.33 -4.04 3.33
CA THR A 185 6.54 -5.08 2.71
C THR A 185 6.49 -4.90 1.19
N TYR A 186 6.70 -6.00 0.47
CA TYR A 186 6.48 -6.04 -0.97
C TYR A 186 5.00 -6.24 -1.22
N ILE A 187 4.38 -5.26 -1.86
CA ILE A 187 2.97 -5.31 -2.23
C ILE A 187 2.79 -6.22 -3.45
N VAL A 188 3.61 -5.96 -4.49
CA VAL A 188 3.65 -6.75 -5.71
C VAL A 188 5.08 -6.79 -6.21
N ARG A 189 5.53 -7.92 -6.75
CA ARG A 189 6.84 -8.01 -7.41
C ARG A 189 6.67 -8.00 -8.92
N GLU A 190 7.68 -7.51 -9.62
CA GLU A 190 7.71 -7.58 -11.08
C GLU A 190 7.61 -9.04 -11.53
N GLY A 191 6.66 -9.32 -12.43
CA GLY A 191 6.34 -10.67 -12.91
C GLY A 191 5.25 -11.40 -12.13
N ASP A 192 4.83 -10.92 -10.95
CA ASP A 192 3.72 -11.52 -10.20
C ASP A 192 2.37 -11.15 -10.82
N PRO A 193 1.33 -12.00 -10.74
CA PRO A 193 -0.02 -11.63 -11.17
C PRO A 193 -0.56 -10.47 -10.32
N VAL A 194 -1.11 -9.45 -11.00
CA VAL A 194 -1.75 -8.31 -10.32
C VAL A 194 -3.18 -8.69 -9.97
N ASN A 195 -3.46 -8.84 -8.67
CA ASN A 195 -4.78 -9.24 -8.17
C ASN A 195 -5.66 -8.05 -7.78
N GLU A 196 -5.04 -6.91 -7.46
CA GLU A 196 -5.72 -5.72 -6.96
C GLU A 196 -5.03 -4.44 -7.42
N MET A 197 -5.81 -3.38 -7.59
CA MET A 197 -5.34 -2.02 -7.82
C MET A 197 -5.42 -1.26 -6.51
N LEU A 198 -4.32 -0.62 -6.09
CA LEU A 198 -4.24 0.10 -4.82
C LEU A 198 -4.26 1.61 -5.03
N PHE A 199 -5.01 2.29 -4.15
CA PHE A 199 -5.12 3.73 -4.06
C PHE A 199 -4.54 4.18 -2.73
N VAL A 200 -3.39 4.87 -2.76
CA VAL A 200 -2.67 5.26 -1.54
C VAL A 200 -3.39 6.41 -0.86
N ILE A 201 -3.79 6.21 0.39
CA ILE A 201 -4.39 7.25 1.24
C ILE A 201 -3.26 7.97 1.98
N ARG A 202 -2.41 7.17 2.65
CA ARG A 202 -1.34 7.63 3.51
C ARG A 202 -0.11 6.75 3.35
N GLY A 203 1.07 7.36 3.45
CA GLY A 203 2.35 6.67 3.40
C GLY A 203 3.07 6.78 2.05
N ARG A 204 4.21 6.08 1.94
CA ARG A 204 5.10 6.15 0.78
C ARG A 204 5.45 4.76 0.28
N LEU A 205 5.33 4.58 -1.02
CA LEU A 205 5.73 3.36 -1.71
C LEU A 205 6.87 3.67 -2.67
N GLU A 206 7.77 2.72 -2.81
CA GLU A 206 8.76 2.71 -3.87
C GLU A 206 8.30 1.77 -4.98
N SER A 207 8.45 2.21 -6.22
CA SER A 207 8.17 1.41 -7.41
C SER A 207 9.43 1.28 -8.24
N VAL A 208 9.87 0.05 -8.47
CA VAL A 208 11.08 -0.27 -9.22
C VAL A 208 10.72 -1.17 -10.39
N THR A 209 11.19 -0.85 -11.59
CA THR A 209 11.07 -1.73 -12.76
C THR A 209 12.43 -2.03 -13.36
N THR A 210 12.62 -3.30 -13.73
CA THR A 210 13.82 -3.81 -14.39
C THR A 210 13.55 -4.25 -15.84
N ASP A 211 12.33 -4.03 -16.35
CA ASP A 211 11.86 -4.43 -17.69
C ASP A 211 12.20 -5.90 -17.99
N GLY A 212 11.88 -6.78 -17.05
CA GLY A 212 12.15 -8.22 -17.11
C GLY A 212 13.63 -8.57 -16.91
N GLY A 213 14.36 -7.82 -16.08
CA GLY A 213 15.77 -8.07 -15.78
C GLY A 213 16.74 -7.62 -16.88
N ARG A 214 16.37 -6.64 -17.71
CA ARG A 214 17.26 -6.10 -18.75
C ARG A 214 18.44 -5.36 -18.12
N SER A 215 19.66 -5.81 -18.43
CA SER A 215 20.90 -5.17 -17.98
C SER A 215 20.95 -3.70 -18.42
N GLY A 216 21.10 -2.80 -17.45
CA GLY A 216 21.21 -1.34 -17.65
C GLY A 216 19.87 -0.59 -17.71
N PHE A 217 18.74 -1.24 -17.47
CA PHE A 217 17.44 -0.59 -17.30
C PHE A 217 16.99 -0.71 -15.84
N PHE A 218 16.98 0.42 -15.13
CA PHE A 218 16.51 0.51 -13.75
C PHE A 218 15.76 1.83 -13.60
N ASN A 219 14.44 1.76 -13.49
CA ASN A 219 13.62 2.94 -13.23
C ASN A 219 13.00 2.82 -11.84
N ARG A 220 13.25 3.84 -11.01
CA ARG A 220 12.77 3.96 -9.65
C ARG A 220 11.84 5.17 -9.57
N GLY A 221 10.59 4.92 -9.19
CA GLY A 221 9.58 5.93 -8.89
C GLY A 221 9.18 5.88 -7.43
N LEU A 222 8.74 7.02 -6.89
CA LEU A 222 8.12 7.12 -5.57
C LEU A 222 6.62 7.36 -5.76
N LEU A 223 5.79 6.56 -5.11
CA LEU A 223 4.35 6.78 -5.01
C LEU A 223 4.04 7.34 -3.63
N LYS A 224 3.23 8.40 -3.60
CA LYS A 224 2.81 9.11 -2.40
C LYS A 224 1.28 9.14 -2.29
N GLU A 225 0.79 9.85 -1.30
CA GLU A 225 -0.63 10.03 -1.03
C GLU A 225 -1.42 10.52 -2.27
N GLY A 226 -2.44 9.75 -2.62
CA GLY A 226 -3.29 9.92 -3.79
C GLY A 226 -2.73 9.38 -5.11
N ASP A 227 -1.55 8.76 -5.11
CA ASP A 227 -1.08 7.95 -6.22
C ASP A 227 -1.69 6.54 -6.15
N PHE A 228 -1.51 5.75 -7.22
CA PHE A 228 -2.05 4.40 -7.33
C PHE A 228 -1.06 3.44 -8.00
N CYS A 229 -1.27 2.13 -7.81
CA CYS A 229 -0.56 1.06 -8.52
C CYS A 229 -1.50 -0.07 -8.93
N GLY A 230 -1.04 -0.96 -9.82
CA GLY A 230 -1.86 -2.00 -10.43
C GLY A 230 -2.64 -1.50 -11.67
N GLU A 231 -2.10 -0.51 -12.37
CA GLU A 231 -2.71 0.08 -13.59
C GLU A 231 -2.86 -0.93 -14.73
N GLU A 232 -2.09 -2.03 -14.69
CA GLU A 232 -2.18 -3.16 -15.61
C GLU A 232 -3.58 -3.79 -15.63
N LEU A 233 -4.26 -3.78 -14.47
CA LEU A 233 -5.63 -4.28 -14.35
C LEU A 233 -6.63 -3.46 -15.14
N LEU A 234 -6.38 -2.17 -15.37
CA LEU A 234 -7.27 -1.33 -16.16
C LEU A 234 -7.33 -1.84 -17.60
N THR A 235 -6.18 -2.10 -18.24
CA THR A 235 -6.14 -2.67 -19.59
C THR A 235 -6.81 -4.03 -19.67
N TRP A 236 -6.52 -4.91 -18.71
CA TRP A 236 -7.09 -6.26 -18.68
C TRP A 236 -8.61 -6.24 -18.45
N ALA A 237 -9.10 -5.35 -17.59
CA ALA A 237 -10.53 -5.22 -17.33
C ALA A 237 -11.29 -4.70 -18.55
N LEU A 238 -10.66 -3.80 -19.33
CA LEU A 238 -11.22 -3.20 -20.53
C LEU A 238 -11.17 -4.10 -21.77
N ASP A 239 -10.30 -5.10 -21.80
CA ASP A 239 -10.19 -6.02 -22.93
C ASP A 239 -11.30 -7.09 -22.86
N PRO A 240 -12.24 -7.15 -23.83
CA PRO A 240 -13.28 -8.17 -23.87
C PRO A 240 -12.73 -9.58 -24.14
N LYS A 241 -11.54 -9.70 -24.73
CA LYS A 241 -10.86 -10.98 -25.01
C LYS A 241 -9.96 -11.44 -23.87
N ALA A 242 -9.75 -10.60 -22.86
CA ALA A 242 -9.01 -11.00 -21.67
C ALA A 242 -9.73 -12.15 -20.96
N GLY A 243 -9.08 -13.31 -20.93
CA GLY A 243 -9.55 -14.47 -20.17
C GLY A 243 -9.37 -14.29 -18.66
N SER A 244 -9.51 -15.40 -17.92
CA SER A 244 -9.33 -15.43 -16.47
C SER A 244 -7.88 -15.18 -16.00
N ASN A 245 -6.92 -15.13 -16.91
CA ASN A 245 -5.53 -14.91 -16.57
C ASN A 245 -5.28 -13.44 -16.24
N LEU A 246 -4.79 -13.19 -15.03
CA LEU A 246 -4.45 -11.86 -14.55
C LEU A 246 -3.19 -11.33 -15.27
N PRO A 247 -3.10 -10.01 -15.49
CA PRO A 247 -1.91 -9.42 -16.06
C PRO A 247 -0.74 -9.52 -15.08
N LEU A 248 0.47 -9.67 -15.62
CA LEU A 248 1.70 -9.68 -14.82
C LEU A 248 2.11 -8.25 -14.47
N SER A 249 2.58 -8.05 -13.24
CA SER A 249 3.08 -6.75 -12.79
C SER A 249 4.34 -6.37 -13.53
N THR A 250 4.43 -5.13 -13.97
CA THR A 250 5.64 -4.61 -14.65
C THR A 250 6.66 -3.98 -13.72
N ARG A 251 6.33 -3.90 -12.43
CA ARG A 251 7.16 -3.26 -11.42
C ARG A 251 7.02 -3.94 -10.07
N THR A 252 8.10 -3.90 -9.31
CA THR A 252 8.09 -4.24 -7.89
C THR A 252 7.67 -3.01 -7.11
N VAL A 253 6.63 -3.13 -6.30
CA VAL A 253 6.16 -2.07 -5.40
C VAL A 253 6.40 -2.49 -3.97
N MET A 254 7.11 -1.67 -3.21
CA MET A 254 7.47 -1.91 -1.82
C MET A 254 7.07 -0.72 -0.95
N ALA A 255 6.56 -0.99 0.25
CA ALA A 255 6.27 0.02 1.23
C ALA A 255 7.55 0.57 1.87
N LEU A 256 7.76 1.88 1.79
CA LEU A 256 8.86 2.57 2.49
C LEU A 256 8.46 3.03 3.89
N THR A 257 7.17 3.23 4.12
CA THR A 257 6.59 3.53 5.43
C THR A 257 5.40 2.62 5.64
N GLU A 258 4.80 2.65 6.82
CA GLU A 258 3.44 2.15 7.01
C GLU A 258 2.49 2.84 6.01
N VAL A 259 1.64 2.06 5.35
CA VAL A 259 0.76 2.52 4.27
C VAL A 259 -0.68 2.13 4.55
N GLU A 260 -1.56 3.11 4.39
CA GLU A 260 -3.01 2.93 4.32
C GLU A 260 -3.45 3.14 2.87
N ALA A 261 -4.19 2.18 2.33
CA ALA A 261 -4.67 2.21 0.97
C ALA A 261 -6.10 1.67 0.88
N PHE A 262 -6.79 2.00 -0.19
CA PHE A 262 -7.94 1.22 -0.64
C PHE A 262 -7.51 0.29 -1.76
N ALA A 263 -7.98 -0.95 -1.73
CA ALA A 263 -7.77 -1.96 -2.75
C ALA A 263 -9.05 -2.18 -3.55
N LEU A 264 -8.92 -2.23 -4.88
CA LEU A 264 -9.94 -2.67 -5.81
C LEU A 264 -9.50 -4.00 -6.43
N GLU A 265 -10.20 -5.08 -6.06
CA GLU A 265 -9.92 -6.42 -6.58
C GLU A 265 -10.19 -6.50 -8.10
N ALA A 266 -9.40 -7.32 -8.79
CA ALA A 266 -9.48 -7.50 -10.24
C ALA A 266 -10.88 -7.97 -10.68
N GLU A 267 -11.48 -8.91 -9.95
CA GLU A 267 -12.82 -9.43 -10.24
C GLU A 267 -13.89 -8.33 -10.17
N GLU A 268 -13.80 -7.50 -9.14
CA GLU A 268 -14.70 -6.37 -8.92
C GLU A 268 -14.54 -5.30 -10.01
N LEU A 269 -13.29 -5.01 -10.43
CA LEU A 269 -13.02 -4.11 -11.54
C LEU A 269 -13.56 -4.68 -12.87
N LYS A 270 -13.40 -5.99 -13.13
CA LYS A 270 -13.92 -6.65 -14.34
C LYS A 270 -15.45 -6.65 -14.36
N PHE A 271 -16.07 -6.88 -13.20
CA PHE A 271 -17.51 -6.77 -13.05
C PHE A 271 -18.00 -5.37 -13.42
N VAL A 272 -17.37 -4.34 -12.85
CA VAL A 272 -17.72 -2.95 -13.17
C VAL A 272 -17.45 -2.63 -14.64
N SER A 273 -16.31 -3.05 -15.21
CA SER A 273 -16.02 -2.76 -16.63
C SER A 273 -17.04 -3.39 -17.58
N SER A 274 -17.51 -4.61 -17.28
CA SER A 274 -18.53 -5.30 -18.07
C SER A 274 -19.88 -4.58 -18.12
N GLN A 275 -20.24 -3.87 -17.05
CA GLN A 275 -21.53 -3.17 -16.92
C GLN A 275 -21.53 -1.79 -17.60
N PHE A 276 -20.37 -1.15 -17.74
CA PHE A 276 -20.28 0.24 -18.18
C PHE A 276 -19.51 0.38 -19.50
N ARG A 277 -20.23 0.27 -20.64
CA ARG A 277 -19.66 0.35 -22.01
C ARG A 277 -18.84 1.62 -22.30
N ARG A 278 -19.06 2.74 -21.60
CA ARG A 278 -18.31 4.00 -21.77
C ARG A 278 -16.80 3.87 -21.47
N LEU A 279 -16.43 2.86 -20.69
CA LEU A 279 -15.04 2.52 -20.42
C LEU A 279 -14.26 2.08 -21.68
N HIS A 280 -14.95 1.70 -22.77
CA HIS A 280 -14.34 1.26 -24.03
C HIS A 280 -14.14 2.39 -25.06
N SER A 281 -14.36 3.66 -24.70
CA SER A 281 -14.23 4.80 -25.63
C SER A 281 -12.77 5.04 -26.07
N ARG A 282 -12.57 5.55 -27.30
CA ARG A 282 -11.25 5.97 -27.83
C ARG A 282 -10.56 7.01 -26.93
N GLN A 283 -11.33 7.85 -26.23
CA GLN A 283 -10.79 8.84 -25.29
C GLN A 283 -10.10 8.17 -24.08
N VAL A 284 -10.63 7.05 -23.63
CA VAL A 284 -10.09 6.25 -22.53
C VAL A 284 -8.77 5.58 -22.95
N GLN A 285 -8.67 5.13 -24.21
CA GLN A 285 -7.44 4.60 -24.79
C GLN A 285 -6.31 5.64 -24.80
N HIS A 286 -6.59 6.86 -25.25
CA HIS A 286 -5.59 7.94 -25.25
C HIS A 286 -5.13 8.29 -23.83
N THR A 287 -6.09 8.36 -22.90
CA THR A 287 -5.80 8.63 -21.49
C THR A 287 -4.92 7.52 -20.91
N PHE A 288 -5.26 6.25 -21.17
CA PHE A 288 -4.45 5.11 -20.73
C PHE A 288 -3.01 5.17 -21.28
N ARG A 289 -2.84 5.36 -22.60
CA ARG A 289 -1.51 5.47 -23.23
C ARG A 289 -0.70 6.63 -22.69
N PHE A 290 -1.36 7.73 -22.32
CA PHE A 290 -0.68 8.90 -21.78
C PHE A 290 -0.26 8.72 -20.32
N TYR A 291 -1.04 8.00 -19.49
CA TYR A 291 -0.76 7.86 -18.05
C TYR A 291 -0.03 6.58 -17.67
N SER A 292 -0.11 5.53 -18.48
CA SER A 292 0.61 4.28 -18.24
C SER A 292 2.13 4.49 -18.32
N GLN A 293 2.83 4.07 -17.27
CA GLN A 293 4.29 4.18 -17.21
C GLN A 293 4.98 3.31 -18.27
N GLN A 294 4.38 2.19 -18.65
CA GLN A 294 4.90 1.31 -19.72
C GLN A 294 4.88 2.03 -21.06
N TRP A 295 3.77 2.69 -21.39
CA TRP A 295 3.64 3.46 -22.63
C TRP A 295 4.58 4.65 -22.66
N ARG A 296 4.75 5.36 -21.54
CA ARG A 296 5.73 6.46 -21.40
C ARG A 296 7.17 5.97 -21.60
N THR A 297 7.51 4.86 -20.96
CA THR A 297 8.84 4.24 -21.07
C THR A 297 9.11 3.77 -22.48
N TRP A 298 8.16 3.05 -23.08
CA TRP A 298 8.25 2.61 -24.47
C TRP A 298 8.41 3.79 -25.44
N ALA A 299 7.59 4.84 -25.28
CA ALA A 299 7.68 6.04 -26.10
C ALA A 299 9.04 6.73 -25.95
N ALA A 300 9.53 6.89 -24.72
CA ALA A 300 10.85 7.47 -24.45
C ALA A 300 11.98 6.64 -25.10
N CYS A 301 11.96 5.32 -24.93
CA CYS A 301 12.94 4.43 -25.57
C CYS A 301 12.83 4.48 -27.11
N PHE A 302 11.62 4.51 -27.66
CA PHE A 302 11.40 4.62 -29.09
C PHE A 302 12.01 5.92 -29.64
N ILE A 303 11.71 7.06 -29.01
CA ILE A 303 12.28 8.37 -29.38
C ILE A 303 13.81 8.34 -29.26
N GLN A 304 14.35 7.79 -28.17
CA GLN A 304 15.81 7.65 -27.99
C GLN A 304 16.45 6.80 -29.09
N THR A 305 15.84 5.69 -29.48
CA THR A 305 16.37 4.84 -30.56
C THR A 305 16.29 5.53 -31.92
N ALA A 306 15.20 6.26 -32.20
CA ALA A 306 15.04 7.04 -33.42
C ALA A 306 16.07 8.17 -33.50
N TRP A 307 16.26 8.91 -32.41
CA TRP A 307 17.28 9.96 -32.30
C TRP A 307 18.69 9.40 -32.49
N ARG A 308 19.03 8.28 -31.83
CA ARG A 308 20.35 7.64 -32.00
C ARG A 308 20.59 7.19 -33.45
N LYS A 309 19.56 6.71 -34.15
CA LYS A 309 19.66 6.38 -35.58
C LYS A 309 19.87 7.62 -36.44
N TYR A 310 19.12 8.69 -36.18
CA TYR A 310 19.28 9.96 -36.87
C TYR A 310 20.67 10.56 -36.65
N ALA A 311 21.14 10.63 -35.40
CA ALA A 311 22.46 11.13 -35.04
C ALA A 311 23.58 10.32 -35.73
N LYS A 312 23.47 8.98 -35.76
CA LYS A 312 24.43 8.14 -36.50
C LYS A 312 24.45 8.44 -38.00
N ARG A 313 23.27 8.64 -38.62
CA ARG A 313 23.19 9.00 -40.05
C ARG A 313 23.82 10.36 -40.30
N LYS A 314 23.49 11.36 -39.48
CA LYS A 314 24.05 12.71 -39.59
C LYS A 314 25.56 12.75 -39.39
N HIS A 315 26.10 11.99 -38.43
CA HIS A 315 27.55 11.86 -38.26
C HIS A 315 28.21 11.13 -39.45
N ALA A 316 27.56 10.13 -40.03
CA ALA A 316 28.08 9.45 -41.22
C ALA A 316 28.06 10.36 -42.47
N GLU A 317 27.03 11.19 -42.63
CA GLU A 317 26.95 12.20 -43.68
C GLU A 317 28.02 13.28 -43.52
N LEU A 318 28.26 13.76 -42.29
CA LEU A 318 29.35 14.71 -42.01
C LEU A 318 30.72 14.10 -42.33
N ARG A 319 30.98 12.86 -41.91
CA ARG A 319 32.24 12.19 -42.27
C ARG A 319 32.40 11.99 -43.77
N ARG A 320 31.32 11.69 -44.49
CA ARG A 320 31.37 11.62 -45.96
C ARG A 320 31.70 12.97 -46.59
N LYS A 321 31.15 14.07 -46.06
CA LYS A 321 31.48 15.42 -46.54
C LYS A 321 32.92 15.80 -46.21
N GLU A 322 33.41 15.50 -45.01
CA GLU A 322 34.82 15.70 -44.65
C GLU A 322 35.75 14.88 -45.55
N GLU A 323 35.41 13.62 -45.85
CA GLU A 323 36.17 12.75 -46.78
C GLU A 323 36.10 13.25 -48.24
N GLU A 324 34.97 13.85 -48.67
CA GLU A 324 34.79 14.45 -50.01
C GLU A 324 35.55 15.79 -50.12
N GLU A 325 35.50 16.66 -49.09
CA GLU A 325 36.27 17.92 -49.02
C GLU A 325 37.78 17.69 -48.91
N GLU A 326 38.20 16.65 -48.17
CA GLU A 326 39.61 16.24 -48.09
C GLU A 326 40.09 15.70 -49.45
N LEU A 327 39.23 15.00 -50.22
CA LEU A 327 39.54 14.56 -51.58
C LEU A 327 39.66 15.72 -52.56
N ASP A 328 38.74 16.70 -52.53
CA ASP A 328 38.81 17.90 -53.38
C ASP A 328 40.06 18.75 -53.06
N TYR A 329 40.46 18.84 -51.79
CA TYR A 329 41.68 19.56 -51.39
C TYR A 329 42.97 18.93 -51.94
N TYR A 330 43.02 17.60 -52.09
CA TYR A 330 44.19 16.92 -52.68
C TYR A 330 44.16 16.84 -54.22
N ASP A 331 43.04 17.19 -54.87
CA ASP A 331 42.91 17.23 -56.34
C ASP A 331 43.27 18.62 -56.91
N ASP A 332 43.14 19.70 -56.12
CA ASP A 332 43.42 21.09 -56.52
C ASP A 332 44.92 21.46 -56.46
N ASP A 333 45.78 20.63 -55.86
CA ASP A 333 47.24 20.85 -55.72
C ASP A 333 48.09 20.22 -56.85
N ASP A 334 47.48 19.61 -57.88
CA ASP A 334 48.19 18.90 -58.97
C ASP A 334 48.23 19.69 -60.32
N ASP A 335 47.78 20.95 -60.35
CA ASP A 335 47.63 21.73 -61.61
C ASP A 335 48.53 22.98 -61.78
N ASP A 336 49.53 23.21 -60.92
CA ASP A 336 50.54 24.27 -61.13
C ASP A 336 51.98 23.74 -61.03
N ASP A 337 52.55 23.32 -62.16
CA ASP A 337 53.96 23.59 -62.44
C ASP A 337 54.25 23.59 -63.96
N ASP A 338 54.31 24.81 -64.50
CA ASP A 338 54.68 25.15 -65.87
C ASP A 338 56.15 24.81 -66.18
N GLN A 339 56.35 23.96 -67.19
CA GLN A 339 57.08 24.33 -68.41
C GLN A 339 58.41 25.12 -68.30
N GLN A 340 59.52 24.52 -67.84
CA GLN A 340 60.86 24.75 -68.46
C GLN A 340 61.96 23.77 -68.02
N ALA A 341 62.39 22.84 -68.89
CA ALA A 341 63.80 22.44 -69.07
C ALA A 341 63.95 21.36 -70.16
N LEU A 342 64.68 21.71 -71.22
CA LEU A 342 65.12 20.83 -72.30
C LEU A 342 66.42 20.10 -71.92
N ILE A 343 66.49 18.81 -72.27
CA ILE A 343 67.67 17.98 -72.57
C ILE A 343 68.42 17.34 -71.37
N GLY A 344 68.38 16.00 -71.31
CA GLY A 344 69.33 15.18 -70.54
C GLY A 344 68.91 13.70 -70.47
N GLN A 345 69.78 12.80 -70.91
CA GLN A 345 69.54 11.38 -71.13
C GLN A 345 69.41 10.51 -69.85
N THR A 346 68.67 9.40 -70.00
CA THR A 346 68.85 8.07 -69.39
C THR A 346 68.80 7.89 -67.87
N GLY A 347 67.83 7.09 -67.41
CA GLY A 347 67.99 6.21 -66.25
C GLY A 347 66.90 6.28 -65.19
N SER A 348 66.11 5.21 -65.10
CA SER A 348 65.49 4.66 -63.87
C SER A 348 64.62 5.58 -62.99
N SER A 349 63.29 5.38 -63.01
CA SER A 349 62.42 5.54 -61.82
C SER A 349 61.00 4.99 -62.06
N THR A 350 60.84 3.66 -61.95
CA THR A 350 59.54 2.97 -61.96
C THR A 350 58.96 2.84 -60.54
N GLU A 351 58.97 3.91 -59.73
CA GLU A 351 58.51 3.84 -58.33
C GLU A 351 57.34 4.78 -57.99
N GLN A 352 57.11 5.88 -58.73
CA GLN A 352 56.02 6.81 -58.40
C GLN A 352 54.63 6.33 -58.87
N HIS A 353 54.53 5.57 -59.97
CA HIS A 353 53.24 5.07 -60.46
C HIS A 353 52.71 3.86 -59.67
N SER A 354 53.55 3.21 -58.84
CA SER A 354 53.17 2.03 -58.04
C SER A 354 52.35 2.39 -56.79
N ILE A 355 52.60 3.57 -56.21
CA ILE A 355 51.95 4.00 -54.95
C ILE A 355 50.48 4.40 -55.20
N ARG A 356 50.20 5.16 -56.27
CA ARG A 356 48.84 5.56 -56.65
C ARG A 356 47.94 4.36 -56.95
N ALA A 357 48.45 3.35 -57.68
CA ALA A 357 47.69 2.12 -57.97
C ALA A 357 47.39 1.30 -56.70
N THR A 358 48.30 1.31 -55.71
CA THR A 358 48.13 0.57 -54.44
C THR A 358 47.11 1.23 -53.51
N ILE A 359 47.02 2.56 -53.51
CA ILE A 359 46.03 3.32 -52.72
C ILE A 359 44.62 3.16 -53.32
N PHE A 360 44.48 3.23 -54.66
CA PHE A 360 43.18 2.99 -55.30
C PHE A 360 42.72 1.54 -55.20
N ALA A 361 43.63 0.56 -55.31
CA ALA A 361 43.30 -0.86 -55.16
C ALA A 361 42.87 -1.22 -53.73
N SER A 362 43.50 -0.64 -52.70
CA SER A 362 43.11 -0.85 -51.30
C SER A 362 41.76 -0.20 -50.96
N ARG A 363 41.45 0.97 -51.53
CA ARG A 363 40.16 1.66 -51.40
C ARG A 363 39.01 0.95 -52.12
N PHE A 364 39.25 0.41 -53.33
CA PHE A 364 38.26 -0.40 -54.05
C PHE A 364 37.98 -1.73 -53.34
N ALA A 365 39.01 -2.35 -52.74
CA ALA A 365 38.86 -3.56 -51.93
C ALA A 365 38.11 -3.31 -50.60
N ALA A 366 38.26 -2.13 -49.99
CA ALA A 366 37.50 -1.72 -48.81
C ALA A 366 36.01 -1.50 -49.12
N ASN A 367 35.70 -0.90 -50.28
CA ASN A 367 34.32 -0.67 -50.72
C ASN A 367 33.60 -1.97 -51.15
N LEU A 368 34.30 -2.94 -51.75
CA LEU A 368 33.74 -4.26 -52.08
C LEU A 368 33.58 -5.17 -50.86
N ARG A 369 34.39 -5.01 -49.80
CA ARG A 369 34.21 -5.70 -48.51
C ARG A 369 33.01 -5.18 -47.70
N GLY A 370 32.45 -4.03 -48.08
CA GLY A 370 31.21 -3.50 -47.49
C GLY A 370 29.95 -4.32 -47.80
N HIS A 371 30.01 -5.25 -48.78
CA HIS A 371 28.82 -5.98 -49.25
C HIS A 371 28.83 -7.51 -49.06
N ARG A 372 29.91 -8.13 -48.55
CA ARG A 372 29.94 -9.56 -48.22
C ARG A 372 30.61 -9.79 -46.87
N GLY A 373 29.79 -10.07 -45.86
CA GLY A 373 30.14 -9.91 -44.46
C GLY A 373 31.07 -10.94 -43.83
N ARG A 374 31.48 -10.64 -42.60
CA ARG A 374 31.65 -11.63 -41.53
C ARG A 374 31.65 -10.94 -40.17
N GLY A 375 30.86 -11.47 -39.25
CA GLY A 375 30.70 -10.93 -37.91
C GLY A 375 31.97 -11.03 -37.06
N SER A 376 32.13 -10.03 -36.19
CA SER A 376 32.82 -10.16 -34.91
C SER A 376 32.31 -9.04 -33.99
N THR A 377 31.44 -9.46 -33.08
CA THR A 377 31.31 -9.00 -31.68
C THR A 377 31.33 -7.50 -31.32
N SER A 378 30.25 -7.11 -30.64
CA SER A 378 30.05 -5.86 -29.89
C SER A 378 29.43 -4.66 -30.62
N SER A 379 28.49 -4.92 -31.53
CA SER A 379 27.35 -4.02 -31.65
C SER A 379 26.32 -4.43 -30.59
N LYS A 380 26.36 -3.76 -29.41
CA LYS A 380 25.26 -3.82 -28.43
C LYS A 380 23.95 -3.71 -29.21
N SER A 381 23.18 -4.79 -29.25
CA SER A 381 21.90 -4.82 -29.93
C SER A 381 21.11 -3.62 -29.43
N LEU A 382 20.63 -2.79 -30.36
CA LEU A 382 19.73 -1.71 -29.99
C LEU A 382 18.50 -2.36 -29.37
N LEU A 383 18.46 -2.30 -28.03
CA LEU A 383 17.41 -2.81 -27.15
C LEU A 383 16.05 -2.49 -27.76
N LYS A 384 15.37 -3.52 -28.26
CA LYS A 384 14.08 -3.41 -28.91
C LYS A 384 13.03 -3.52 -27.80
N VAL A 385 12.62 -2.39 -27.23
CA VAL A 385 11.49 -2.38 -26.29
C VAL A 385 10.26 -2.85 -27.05
N SER A 386 9.69 -3.98 -26.62
CA SER A 386 8.44 -4.52 -27.17
C SER A 386 7.34 -3.49 -26.99
N LYS A 387 6.56 -3.24 -28.04
CA LYS A 387 5.38 -2.39 -27.96
C LYS A 387 4.44 -2.97 -26.89
N PRO A 388 4.02 -2.18 -25.87
CA PRO A 388 2.99 -2.62 -24.95
C PRO A 388 1.73 -3.02 -25.73
N THR A 389 1.03 -4.04 -25.24
CA THR A 389 -0.18 -4.55 -25.88
C THR A 389 -1.25 -3.45 -25.87
N ASP A 390 -1.78 -3.11 -27.05
CA ASP A 390 -2.94 -2.21 -27.12
C ASP A 390 -4.17 -2.98 -26.61
N PRO A 391 -5.00 -2.39 -25.73
CA PRO A 391 -6.32 -2.95 -25.44
C PRO A 391 -7.15 -2.97 -26.73
N ASP A 392 -7.60 -4.16 -27.14
CA ASP A 392 -8.34 -4.38 -28.38
C ASP A 392 -9.85 -4.16 -28.16
N PHE A 393 -10.43 -3.19 -28.89
CA PHE A 393 -11.84 -2.81 -28.75
C PHE A 393 -12.64 -2.99 -30.05
N THR A 394 -12.07 -3.63 -31.08
CA THR A 394 -12.65 -3.62 -32.44
C THR A 394 -13.98 -4.36 -32.58
N ASP A 395 -14.38 -5.18 -31.60
CA ASP A 395 -15.58 -6.02 -31.69
C ASP A 395 -16.85 -5.38 -31.10
N LEU A 396 -16.78 -4.17 -30.53
CA LEU A 396 -17.94 -3.49 -29.93
C LEU A 396 -18.65 -2.50 -30.86
N ASP A 397 -18.06 -2.15 -32.00
CA ASP A 397 -18.70 -1.28 -33.01
C ASP A 397 -19.62 -2.05 -33.98
N ASN A 398 -19.69 -3.39 -33.88
CA ASN A 398 -20.46 -4.26 -34.79
C ASN A 398 -21.67 -4.97 -34.14
N ARG A 399 -22.19 -4.49 -32.99
CA ARG A 399 -23.42 -5.04 -32.37
C ARG A 399 -24.35 -4.00 -31.77
#